data_AF-A0A662PRA7-F1
#
_entry.id   AF-A0A662PRA7-F1
#
_cell.length_a   1.000
_cell.length_b   1.000
_cell.length_c   1.000
_cell.angle_alpha   90.00
_cell.angle_beta   90.00
_cell.angle_gamma   90.00
#
_symmetry.space_group_name_H-M   'P 1'
#
loop_
_entity.id
_entity.type
_entity.pdbx_description
1 polymer ?
#
loop_
_entity_poly.entity_id
_entity_poly.type
_entity_poly.pdbx_seq_one_letter_code
_entity_poly.pdbx_strand_id
1 'polypeptide(L)'
;MWKSSLAVILASLLCLATFTIKVDPITDEPIRFKRVLVEFGKEVDLTQFLGDLEVGGVVGDLASMKVSENLLEKLIKDGVVKSVWRPRKYRLMLDVSVPEVRAPEIWDGFRDVVGHVNGSGVVIGIIDTGIDYRHPDFWFPNGSTKILSIWDQTIDGKPPRGFKYGYECLKWEIEAGRCPERDEVGHGTHVASIAAGTGLASYKGVAPGAYLIVVKTGYPICGGLKWFMEEDKILDGISYIVEKARELGLRPIINLSLGSDNGSHDGHTPLEKAIDKLTDEGVIFVVAAGNSASDRIHSMGDLAVTSEVEVRWILQPATKEFDLSYVTEPDDEVRFSLKTPYGVVEGREVENYRIGNLAINITLNSYDSGRDWEITVRSVEGDLPTHGWAMMVEPIKLNGTAVWHSWISSDTCSIRRERFISGNGYNITESYTVTVPATAKKA
;
A
#
# COMPACT_ATOMS: atom_id res chain seq x y z
N MET A 1 -21.75 22.53 13.05
CA MET A 1 -23.13 23.06 13.15
C MET A 1 -23.97 22.42 12.06
N TRP A 2 -24.54 21.26 12.38
CA TRP A 2 -25.53 20.57 11.56
C TRP A 2 -26.92 21.09 11.95
N LYS A 3 -27.73 21.51 10.97
CA LYS A 3 -29.15 21.77 11.18
C LYS A 3 -29.94 20.58 10.69
N SER A 4 -30.48 19.86 11.67
CA SER A 4 -31.53 18.87 11.58
C SER A 4 -32.80 19.49 10.98
N SER A 5 -33.41 18.82 9.99
CA SER A 5 -34.86 18.81 9.79
C SER A 5 -35.29 17.53 9.04
N LEU A 6 -36.01 16.68 9.80
CA LEU A 6 -37.09 15.78 9.41
C LEU A 6 -36.88 14.59 8.43
N ALA A 7 -36.76 13.43 9.07
CA ALA A 7 -37.72 12.31 8.98
C ALA A 7 -37.94 11.61 7.61
N VAL A 8 -37.00 10.73 7.25
CA VAL A 8 -37.32 9.52 6.47
C VAL A 8 -37.82 8.47 7.46
N ILE A 9 -39.14 8.26 7.55
CA ILE A 9 -39.73 7.17 8.33
C ILE A 9 -39.71 5.90 7.48
N LEU A 10 -38.92 4.91 7.92
CA LEU A 10 -38.93 3.53 7.44
C LEU A 10 -40.31 2.89 7.70
N ALA A 11 -40.85 2.18 6.71
CA ALA A 11 -41.83 1.13 6.93
C ALA A 11 -41.40 -0.14 6.18
N SER A 12 -40.79 -1.05 6.92
CA SER A 12 -40.63 -2.46 6.56
C SER A 12 -41.95 -3.19 6.78
N LEU A 13 -42.49 -3.85 5.76
CA LEU A 13 -43.49 -4.90 5.93
C LEU A 13 -43.31 -5.96 4.84
N LEU A 14 -43.17 -7.21 5.31
CA LEU A 14 -43.11 -8.42 4.51
C LEU A 14 -44.28 -8.46 3.51
N CYS A 15 -44.00 -8.83 2.27
CA CYS A 15 -45.02 -9.43 1.42
C CYS A 15 -44.41 -10.58 0.61
N LEU A 16 -44.96 -11.77 0.84
CA LEU A 16 -44.73 -12.96 0.04
C LEU A 16 -45.00 -12.63 -1.44
N ALA A 17 -43.99 -12.84 -2.27
CA ALA A 17 -44.09 -12.65 -3.71
C ALA A 17 -45.05 -13.67 -4.32
N THR A 18 -46.26 -13.24 -4.62
CA THR A 18 -46.99 -13.74 -5.79
C THR A 18 -46.66 -12.78 -6.93
N PHE A 19 -46.18 -13.30 -8.06
CA PHE A 19 -45.94 -12.52 -9.27
C PHE A 19 -47.29 -12.15 -9.90
N THR A 20 -47.97 -11.15 -9.33
CA THR A 20 -49.08 -10.46 -9.99
C THR A 20 -48.49 -9.30 -10.80
N ILE A 21 -48.67 -9.34 -12.12
CA ILE A 21 -48.41 -8.19 -13.00
C ILE A 21 -49.36 -7.09 -12.54
N LYS A 22 -48.83 -5.99 -12.00
CA LYS A 22 -49.65 -4.81 -11.72
C LYS A 22 -50.10 -4.21 -13.05
N VAL A 23 -51.41 -4.13 -13.24
CA VAL A 23 -52.06 -3.48 -14.38
C VAL A 23 -52.60 -2.12 -13.95
N ASP A 24 -52.53 -1.14 -14.85
CA ASP A 24 -53.12 0.18 -14.64
C ASP A 24 -54.65 0.03 -14.56
N PRO A 25 -55.31 0.49 -13.48
CA PRO A 25 -56.74 0.27 -13.28
C PRO A 25 -57.64 1.06 -14.24
N ILE A 26 -57.08 1.96 -15.06
CA ILE A 26 -57.79 2.79 -16.04
C ILE A 26 -57.57 2.25 -17.46
N THR A 27 -56.37 1.77 -17.79
CA THR A 27 -56.04 1.32 -19.15
C THR A 27 -55.94 -0.20 -19.31
N ASP A 28 -55.93 -0.96 -18.21
CA ASP A 28 -55.73 -2.41 -18.15
C ASP A 28 -54.38 -2.89 -18.76
N GLU A 29 -53.43 -1.96 -18.95
CA GLU A 29 -52.09 -2.26 -19.46
C GLU A 29 -51.08 -2.57 -18.34
N PRO A 30 -50.04 -3.40 -18.59
CA PRO A 30 -49.00 -3.69 -17.60
C PRO A 30 -48.23 -2.42 -17.21
N ILE A 31 -48.17 -2.12 -15.90
CA ILE A 31 -47.39 -0.99 -15.40
C ILE A 31 -45.90 -1.26 -15.60
N ARG A 32 -45.26 -0.44 -16.44
CA ARG A 32 -43.80 -0.48 -16.63
C ARG A 32 -43.11 0.30 -15.51
N PHE A 33 -42.26 -0.40 -14.77
CA PHE A 33 -41.42 0.20 -13.74
C PHE A 33 -40.00 0.44 -14.27
N LYS A 34 -39.47 1.63 -14.05
CA LYS A 34 -38.06 1.96 -14.31
C LYS A 34 -37.30 2.06 -12.99
N ARG A 35 -36.09 1.47 -12.96
CA ARG A 35 -35.10 1.78 -11.94
C ARG A 35 -34.30 3.00 -12.40
N VAL A 36 -34.31 4.06 -11.60
CA VAL A 36 -33.68 5.35 -11.88
C VAL A 36 -32.94 5.87 -10.66
N LEU A 37 -31.96 6.73 -10.90
CA LEU A 37 -31.47 7.67 -9.92
C LEU A 37 -32.13 9.01 -10.25
N VAL A 38 -32.66 9.70 -9.25
CA VAL A 38 -33.23 11.03 -9.42
C VAL A 38 -32.52 12.03 -8.53
N GLU A 39 -32.46 13.27 -8.98
CA GLU A 39 -32.13 14.44 -8.16
C GLU A 39 -33.43 15.23 -7.97
N PHE A 40 -33.80 15.51 -6.73
CA PHE A 40 -34.97 16.31 -6.42
C PHE A 40 -34.65 17.80 -6.48
N GLY A 41 -35.54 18.59 -7.11
CA GLY A 41 -35.37 20.04 -7.20
C GLY A 41 -35.85 20.81 -5.96
N LYS A 42 -36.53 20.12 -5.04
CA LYS A 42 -37.16 20.66 -3.83
C LYS A 42 -37.40 19.53 -2.83
N GLU A 43 -37.56 19.85 -1.55
CA GLU A 43 -38.04 18.88 -0.55
C GLU A 43 -39.42 18.37 -0.96
N VAL A 44 -39.57 17.04 -1.01
CA VAL A 44 -40.83 16.39 -1.35
C VAL A 44 -41.08 15.24 -0.40
N ASP A 45 -42.28 15.24 0.18
CA ASP A 45 -42.81 14.08 0.88
C ASP A 45 -43.21 13.01 -0.14
N LEU A 46 -42.45 11.91 -0.17
CA LEU A 46 -42.67 10.79 -1.09
C LEU A 46 -43.66 9.76 -0.54
N THR A 47 -44.10 9.89 0.72
CA THR A 47 -45.08 8.97 1.34
C THR A 47 -46.45 9.04 0.68
N GLN A 48 -46.74 10.11 -0.05
CA GLN A 48 -47.97 10.25 -0.83
C GLN A 48 -48.03 9.35 -2.10
N PHE A 49 -46.93 8.68 -2.47
CA PHE A 49 -46.83 7.83 -3.66
C PHE A 49 -46.66 6.33 -3.35
N LEU A 50 -47.02 5.92 -2.13
CA LEU A 50 -46.93 4.52 -1.68
C LEU A 50 -47.73 3.60 -2.61
N GLY A 51 -47.03 2.76 -3.38
CA GLY A 51 -47.64 1.76 -4.27
C GLY A 51 -47.06 1.71 -5.69
N ASP A 52 -46.71 2.88 -6.25
CA ASP A 52 -46.13 3.05 -7.60
C ASP A 52 -44.66 3.50 -7.57
N LEU A 53 -44.14 3.63 -6.36
CA LEU A 53 -42.80 4.09 -6.07
C LEU A 53 -42.18 3.25 -4.94
N GLU A 54 -41.01 2.68 -5.19
CA GLU A 54 -40.09 2.18 -4.19
C GLU A 54 -38.87 3.10 -4.16
N VAL A 55 -38.58 3.71 -3.01
CA VAL A 55 -37.39 4.55 -2.80
C VAL A 55 -36.33 3.70 -2.10
N GLY A 56 -35.12 3.65 -2.68
CA GLY A 56 -33.94 3.03 -2.10
C GLY A 56 -33.11 4.03 -1.29
N GLY A 57 -31.79 4.00 -1.45
CA GLY A 57 -30.89 4.94 -0.77
C GLY A 57 -31.13 6.39 -1.19
N VAL A 58 -31.11 7.30 -0.21
CA VAL A 58 -31.24 8.76 -0.36
C VAL A 58 -29.99 9.44 0.22
N VAL A 59 -29.35 10.30 -0.57
CA VAL A 59 -28.15 11.06 -0.18
C VAL A 59 -28.32 12.51 -0.63
N GLY A 60 -28.59 13.41 0.32
CA GLY A 60 -28.94 14.79 -0.02
C GLY A 60 -30.22 14.84 -0.84
N ASP A 61 -30.15 15.46 -2.02
CA ASP A 61 -31.22 15.54 -3.01
C ASP A 61 -31.26 14.35 -3.99
N LEU A 62 -30.33 13.40 -3.89
CA LEU A 62 -30.29 12.21 -4.75
C LEU A 62 -31.03 11.04 -4.11
N ALA A 63 -31.83 10.34 -4.91
CA ALA A 63 -32.44 9.07 -4.50
C ALA A 63 -32.37 8.01 -5.61
N SER A 64 -32.22 6.75 -5.21
CA SER A 64 -32.51 5.61 -6.07
C SER A 64 -33.99 5.26 -5.98
N MET A 65 -34.65 5.05 -7.11
CA MET A 65 -36.08 4.76 -7.17
C MET A 65 -36.38 3.65 -8.16
N LYS A 66 -37.36 2.82 -7.84
CA LYS A 66 -38.11 2.02 -8.81
C LYS A 66 -39.51 2.62 -8.89
N VAL A 67 -39.85 3.20 -10.02
CA VAL A 67 -41.03 4.06 -10.18
C VAL A 67 -41.74 3.71 -11.48
N SER A 68 -43.07 3.80 -11.50
CA SER A 68 -43.83 3.65 -12.75
C SER A 68 -43.47 4.78 -13.73
N GLU A 69 -43.48 4.48 -15.03
CA GLU A 69 -43.14 5.47 -16.06
C GLU A 69 -44.05 6.72 -15.98
N ASN A 70 -45.36 6.51 -15.80
CA ASN A 70 -46.35 7.58 -15.69
C ASN A 70 -46.09 8.49 -14.48
N LEU A 71 -45.77 7.90 -13.31
CA LEU A 71 -45.46 8.67 -12.11
C LEU A 71 -44.14 9.44 -12.27
N LEU A 72 -43.13 8.81 -12.88
CA LEU A 72 -41.85 9.49 -13.13
C LEU A 72 -42.02 10.71 -14.05
N GLU A 73 -42.79 10.58 -15.14
CA GLU A 73 -43.11 11.70 -16.03
C GLU A 73 -43.85 12.82 -15.31
N LYS A 74 -44.81 12.46 -14.45
CA LYS A 74 -45.53 13.43 -13.61
C LYS A 74 -44.59 14.18 -12.67
N LEU A 75 -43.71 13.46 -11.96
CA LEU A 75 -42.75 14.07 -11.04
C LEU A 75 -41.74 14.99 -11.74
N ILE A 76 -41.35 14.67 -12.97
CA ILE A 76 -40.53 15.55 -13.81
C ILE A 76 -41.32 16.81 -14.20
N LYS A 77 -42.57 16.65 -14.67
CA LYS A 77 -43.42 17.76 -15.11
C LYS A 77 -43.78 18.72 -13.97
N ASP A 78 -44.02 18.19 -12.77
CA ASP A 78 -44.35 18.96 -11.56
C ASP A 78 -43.11 19.66 -10.94
N GLY A 79 -41.94 19.53 -11.59
CA GLY A 79 -40.66 20.09 -11.16
C GLY A 79 -40.18 19.51 -9.83
N VAL A 80 -40.68 18.33 -9.45
CA VAL A 80 -40.24 17.59 -8.25
C VAL A 80 -38.89 16.95 -8.53
N VAL A 81 -38.77 16.28 -9.67
CA VAL A 81 -37.53 15.68 -10.13
C VAL A 81 -36.83 16.65 -11.08
N LYS A 82 -35.63 17.08 -10.70
CA LYS A 82 -34.78 17.98 -11.46
C LYS A 82 -34.00 17.23 -12.55
N SER A 83 -33.50 16.05 -12.19
CA SER A 83 -32.68 15.23 -13.09
C SER A 83 -32.99 13.74 -12.90
N VAL A 84 -32.90 12.96 -13.98
CA VAL A 84 -33.09 11.51 -13.97
C VAL A 84 -31.93 10.82 -14.68
N TRP A 85 -31.35 9.81 -14.05
CA TRP A 85 -30.33 8.96 -14.65
C TRP A 85 -30.73 7.49 -14.58
N ARG A 86 -30.36 6.75 -15.60
CA ARG A 86 -30.39 5.29 -15.57
C ARG A 86 -29.22 4.79 -14.71
N PRO A 87 -29.43 3.84 -13.76
CA PRO A 87 -28.34 3.23 -13.02
C PRO A 87 -27.34 2.60 -14.00
N ARG A 88 -26.07 2.95 -13.84
CA ARG A 88 -24.98 2.39 -14.65
C ARG A 88 -24.72 0.96 -14.19
N LYS A 89 -24.35 0.11 -15.14
CA LYS A 89 -23.76 -1.19 -14.81
C LYS A 89 -22.28 -0.96 -14.57
N TYR A 90 -21.81 -1.31 -13.39
CA TYR A 90 -20.38 -1.34 -13.08
C TYR A 90 -19.89 -2.79 -13.23
N ARG A 91 -18.64 -2.95 -13.66
CA ARG A 91 -17.96 -4.25 -13.73
C ARG A 91 -16.90 -4.32 -12.64
N LEU A 92 -16.54 -5.53 -12.25
CA LEU A 92 -15.36 -5.74 -11.41
C LEU A 92 -14.11 -5.27 -12.16
N MET A 93 -13.11 -4.83 -11.40
CA MET A 93 -11.79 -4.44 -11.89
C MET A 93 -10.75 -5.17 -11.04
N LEU A 94 -9.54 -5.37 -11.59
CA LEU A 94 -8.45 -6.19 -11.00
C LEU A 94 -8.67 -7.71 -11.02
N ASP A 95 -9.63 -8.22 -11.80
CA ASP A 95 -9.99 -9.64 -11.94
C ASP A 95 -9.36 -10.33 -13.17
N VAL A 96 -8.53 -9.64 -13.94
CA VAL A 96 -8.03 -10.11 -15.26
C VAL A 96 -6.51 -10.30 -15.33
N SER A 97 -5.74 -9.98 -14.28
CA SER A 97 -4.27 -9.99 -14.33
C SER A 97 -3.68 -11.36 -14.67
N VAL A 98 -4.26 -12.44 -14.14
CA VAL A 98 -3.79 -13.82 -14.38
C VAL A 98 -4.01 -14.28 -15.83
N PRO A 99 -5.20 -14.08 -16.44
CA PRO A 99 -5.38 -14.24 -17.88
C PRO A 99 -4.48 -13.34 -18.73
N GLU A 100 -4.27 -12.08 -18.33
CA GLU A 100 -3.47 -11.10 -19.09
C GLU A 100 -2.00 -11.56 -19.23
N VAL A 101 -1.41 -12.11 -18.18
CA VAL A 101 -0.05 -12.69 -18.22
C VAL A 101 -0.01 -14.10 -18.82
N ARG A 102 -1.13 -14.59 -19.36
CA ARG A 102 -1.28 -15.90 -20.01
C ARG A 102 -0.92 -17.10 -19.13
N ALA A 103 -1.01 -16.95 -17.80
CA ALA A 103 -0.71 -18.04 -16.87
C ALA A 103 -1.55 -19.31 -17.10
N PRO A 104 -2.86 -19.24 -17.44
CA PRO A 104 -3.66 -20.44 -17.73
C PRO A 104 -3.10 -21.32 -18.86
N GLU A 105 -2.51 -20.70 -19.89
CA GLU A 105 -1.92 -21.44 -21.01
C GLU A 105 -0.71 -22.27 -20.57
N ILE A 106 0.04 -21.78 -19.58
CA ILE A 106 1.19 -22.50 -19.00
C ILE A 106 0.72 -23.68 -18.14
N TRP A 107 -0.30 -23.47 -17.30
CA TRP A 107 -0.82 -24.52 -16.42
C TRP A 107 -1.34 -25.75 -17.20
N ASP A 108 -2.08 -25.49 -18.27
CA ASP A 108 -2.76 -26.52 -19.06
C ASP A 108 -1.90 -27.05 -20.21
N GLY A 109 -1.12 -26.17 -20.84
CA GLY A 109 -0.39 -26.44 -22.08
C GLY A 109 1.07 -26.85 -21.90
N PHE A 110 1.69 -26.56 -20.74
CA PHE A 110 3.10 -26.85 -20.50
C PHE A 110 3.28 -27.89 -19.40
N ARG A 111 4.12 -28.89 -19.69
CA ARG A 111 4.53 -29.92 -18.74
C ARG A 111 6.05 -29.92 -18.64
N ASP A 112 6.56 -29.78 -17.43
CA ASP A 112 7.98 -30.00 -17.13
C ASP A 112 8.21 -31.48 -16.75
N VAL A 113 9.45 -31.86 -16.46
CA VAL A 113 9.87 -33.23 -16.10
C VAL A 113 9.04 -33.82 -14.94
N VAL A 114 8.48 -32.96 -14.09
CA VAL A 114 7.68 -33.31 -12.89
C VAL A 114 6.16 -33.19 -13.10
N GLY A 115 5.68 -32.72 -14.25
CA GLY A 115 4.25 -32.62 -14.57
C GLY A 115 3.79 -31.20 -14.91
N HIS A 116 2.55 -30.85 -14.53
CA HIS A 116 1.95 -29.55 -14.81
C HIS A 116 2.73 -28.42 -14.13
N VAL A 117 2.97 -27.33 -14.87
CA VAL A 117 3.68 -26.16 -14.32
C VAL A 117 2.68 -25.22 -13.68
N ASN A 118 2.49 -25.37 -12.38
CA ASN A 118 1.57 -24.58 -11.56
C ASN A 118 2.22 -24.05 -10.26
N GLY A 119 3.55 -24.16 -10.14
CA GLY A 119 4.32 -23.81 -8.95
C GLY A 119 4.46 -24.91 -7.90
N SER A 120 3.97 -26.13 -8.13
CA SER A 120 4.24 -27.25 -7.22
C SER A 120 5.75 -27.50 -7.06
N GLY A 121 6.19 -27.70 -5.82
CA GLY A 121 7.60 -27.94 -5.49
C GLY A 121 8.42 -26.68 -5.16
N VAL A 122 7.84 -25.48 -5.30
CA VAL A 122 8.46 -24.24 -4.81
C VAL A 122 7.73 -23.68 -3.59
N VAL A 123 8.42 -22.83 -2.84
CA VAL A 123 7.84 -22.07 -1.74
C VAL A 123 7.96 -20.58 -2.00
N ILE A 124 6.86 -19.86 -1.84
CA ILE A 124 6.81 -18.40 -1.95
C ILE A 124 6.80 -17.84 -0.52
N GLY A 125 7.84 -17.09 -0.20
CA GLY A 125 7.97 -16.30 1.02
C GLY A 125 7.23 -14.97 0.88
N ILE A 126 6.34 -14.66 1.82
CA ILE A 126 5.64 -13.37 1.88
C ILE A 126 6.04 -12.69 3.18
N ILE A 127 6.64 -11.50 3.09
CA ILE A 127 6.89 -10.62 4.25
C ILE A 127 5.96 -9.43 4.12
N ASP A 128 4.94 -9.36 4.97
CA ASP A 128 3.85 -8.40 4.81
C ASP A 128 3.06 -8.20 6.13
N THR A 129 1.81 -7.77 6.07
CA THR A 129 0.91 -7.52 7.21
C THR A 129 0.33 -8.79 7.84
N GLY A 130 0.67 -9.97 7.31
CA GLY A 130 0.20 -11.27 7.76
C GLY A 130 -0.58 -12.02 6.69
N ILE A 131 -1.38 -13.00 7.11
CA ILE A 131 -2.24 -13.78 6.21
C ILE A 131 -3.50 -14.28 6.92
N ASP A 132 -4.68 -14.13 6.30
CA ASP A 132 -5.86 -14.88 6.74
C ASP A 132 -5.72 -16.36 6.35
N TYR A 133 -4.98 -17.11 7.14
CA TYR A 133 -4.69 -18.53 6.89
C TYR A 133 -5.94 -19.42 6.87
N ARG A 134 -7.10 -18.91 7.32
CA ARG A 134 -8.39 -19.63 7.29
C ARG A 134 -9.10 -19.46 5.95
N HIS A 135 -8.65 -18.55 5.09
CA HIS A 135 -9.26 -18.32 3.79
C HIS A 135 -9.11 -19.55 2.87
N PRO A 136 -10.17 -20.00 2.16
CA PRO A 136 -10.14 -21.23 1.36
C PRO A 136 -9.02 -21.30 0.32
N ASP A 137 -8.59 -20.15 -0.23
CA ASP A 137 -7.52 -20.11 -1.24
C ASP A 137 -6.13 -20.53 -0.73
N PHE A 138 -5.92 -20.57 0.59
CA PHE A 138 -4.68 -21.05 1.20
C PHE A 138 -4.74 -22.51 1.64
N TRP A 139 -5.75 -23.23 1.15
CA TRP A 139 -5.92 -24.65 1.35
C TRP A 139 -5.91 -25.37 0.01
N PHE A 140 -5.35 -26.57 0.00
CA PHE A 140 -5.45 -27.47 -1.13
C PHE A 140 -6.82 -28.17 -1.12
N PRO A 141 -7.32 -28.64 -2.29
CA PRO A 141 -8.56 -29.40 -2.36
C PRO A 141 -8.61 -30.66 -1.49
N ASN A 142 -7.45 -31.19 -1.08
CA ASN A 142 -7.34 -32.34 -0.18
C ASN A 142 -7.51 -31.99 1.31
N GLY A 143 -7.76 -30.72 1.65
CA GLY A 143 -7.97 -30.25 3.01
C GLY A 143 -6.68 -29.96 3.80
N SER A 144 -5.50 -30.06 3.18
CA SER A 144 -4.24 -29.61 3.80
C SER A 144 -3.97 -28.13 3.51
N THR A 145 -3.33 -27.43 4.43
CA THR A 145 -2.95 -26.03 4.19
C THR A 145 -1.74 -25.94 3.24
N LYS A 146 -1.71 -24.86 2.47
CA LYS A 146 -0.56 -24.45 1.65
C LYS A 146 0.54 -23.76 2.45
N ILE A 147 0.19 -23.27 3.63
CA ILE A 147 1.10 -22.47 4.45
C ILE A 147 1.92 -23.42 5.32
N LEU A 148 3.22 -23.49 5.05
CA LEU A 148 4.15 -24.37 5.75
C LEU A 148 4.50 -23.82 7.14
N SER A 149 4.57 -22.49 7.25
CA SER A 149 4.81 -21.80 8.50
C SER A 149 4.40 -20.34 8.43
N ILE A 150 4.05 -19.76 9.58
CA ILE A 150 3.81 -18.33 9.77
C ILE A 150 4.70 -17.85 10.92
N TRP A 151 5.42 -16.75 10.75
CA TRP A 151 6.05 -16.05 11.87
C TRP A 151 5.38 -14.70 12.06
N ASP A 152 4.67 -14.55 13.17
CA ASP A 152 4.12 -13.26 13.59
C ASP A 152 5.12 -12.55 14.50
N GLN A 153 5.80 -11.53 13.96
CA GLN A 153 6.78 -10.74 14.69
C GLN A 153 6.15 -9.73 15.65
N THR A 154 4.83 -9.52 15.57
CA THR A 154 4.12 -8.43 16.25
C THR A 154 3.54 -8.81 17.60
N ILE A 155 3.62 -10.09 17.95
CA ILE A 155 3.10 -10.64 19.21
C ILE A 155 4.18 -11.44 19.95
N ASP A 156 4.14 -11.41 21.28
CA ASP A 156 5.03 -12.24 22.09
C ASP A 156 4.56 -13.70 22.12
N GLY A 157 5.52 -14.61 22.28
CA GLY A 157 5.22 -15.98 22.69
C GLY A 157 6.30 -16.98 22.34
N LYS A 158 6.15 -17.63 21.19
CA LYS A 158 6.97 -18.78 20.79
C LYS A 158 7.83 -18.41 19.57
N PRO A 159 8.97 -17.72 19.76
CA PRO A 159 9.80 -17.28 18.64
C PRO A 159 10.39 -18.46 17.87
N PRO A 160 10.65 -18.33 16.55
CA PRO A 160 11.40 -19.33 15.81
C PRO A 160 12.81 -19.52 16.37
N ARG A 161 13.40 -20.69 16.08
CA ARG A 161 14.78 -21.01 16.50
C ARG A 161 15.73 -19.92 15.99
N GLY A 162 16.59 -19.41 16.89
CA GLY A 162 17.57 -18.37 16.57
C GLY A 162 17.10 -16.94 16.86
N PHE A 163 15.79 -16.74 17.00
CA PHE A 163 15.18 -15.43 17.30
C PHE A 163 14.67 -15.38 18.74
N LYS A 164 14.46 -14.15 19.25
CA LYS A 164 14.08 -13.90 20.65
C LYS A 164 12.67 -13.31 20.81
N TYR A 165 11.96 -13.05 19.71
CA TYR A 165 10.68 -12.37 19.71
C TYR A 165 9.74 -12.95 18.63
N GLY A 166 8.46 -12.64 18.75
CA GLY A 166 7.44 -13.14 17.84
C GLY A 166 6.86 -14.50 18.23
N TYR A 167 5.99 -15.01 17.36
CA TYR A 167 5.31 -16.29 17.50
C TYR A 167 5.35 -17.07 16.18
N GLU A 168 5.95 -18.25 16.19
CA GLU A 168 5.98 -19.18 15.05
C GLU A 168 4.80 -20.14 15.10
N CYS A 169 3.97 -20.14 14.06
CA CYS A 169 2.96 -21.15 13.83
C CYS A 169 3.47 -22.17 12.82
N LEU A 170 3.58 -23.42 13.25
CA LEU A 170 3.91 -24.52 12.34
C LEU A 170 2.66 -24.99 11.60
N LYS A 171 2.84 -25.65 10.46
CA LYS A 171 1.76 -26.21 9.63
C LYS A 171 0.63 -26.87 10.42
N TRP A 172 0.96 -27.73 11.40
CA TRP A 172 -0.07 -28.44 12.18
C TRP A 172 -0.92 -27.49 13.07
N GLU A 173 -0.36 -26.39 13.56
CA GLU A 173 -1.09 -25.38 14.34
C GLU A 173 -2.04 -24.59 13.45
N ILE A 174 -1.58 -24.28 12.23
CA ILE A 174 -2.37 -23.63 11.19
C ILE A 174 -3.56 -24.53 10.82
N GLU A 175 -3.30 -25.81 10.54
CA GLU A 175 -4.34 -26.79 10.21
C GLU A 175 -5.35 -26.99 11.34
N ALA A 176 -4.89 -26.92 12.58
CA ALA A 176 -5.75 -27.01 13.77
C ALA A 176 -6.50 -25.70 14.10
N GLY A 177 -6.27 -24.61 13.36
CA GLY A 177 -6.87 -23.30 13.63
C GLY A 177 -6.35 -22.62 14.91
N ARG A 178 -5.17 -23.03 15.39
CA ARG A 178 -4.57 -22.61 16.68
C ARG A 178 -3.51 -21.53 16.53
N CYS A 179 -3.17 -21.12 15.30
CA CYS A 179 -2.26 -20.00 15.10
C CYS A 179 -2.94 -18.69 15.57
N PRO A 180 -2.34 -17.93 16.50
CA PRO A 180 -2.91 -16.70 17.03
C PRO A 180 -2.88 -15.53 16.04
N GLU A 181 -2.08 -15.65 14.97
CA GLU A 181 -1.92 -14.63 13.95
C GLU A 181 -3.25 -14.26 13.28
N ARG A 182 -3.34 -12.99 12.92
CA ARG A 182 -4.41 -12.39 12.11
C ARG A 182 -3.81 -11.32 11.22
N ASP A 183 -4.26 -11.25 9.97
CA ASP A 183 -3.98 -10.11 9.10
C ASP A 183 -5.06 -9.05 9.31
N GLU A 184 -4.79 -8.02 10.11
CA GLU A 184 -5.76 -6.96 10.38
C GLU A 184 -5.85 -5.93 9.25
N VAL A 185 -4.89 -5.93 8.33
CA VAL A 185 -4.82 -4.97 7.21
C VAL A 185 -5.34 -5.60 5.92
N GLY A 186 -5.10 -6.89 5.70
CA GLY A 186 -5.50 -7.63 4.51
C GLY A 186 -4.54 -7.51 3.32
N HIS A 187 -3.49 -6.70 3.43
CA HIS A 187 -2.52 -6.49 2.34
C HIS A 187 -1.74 -7.78 2.04
N GLY A 188 -1.17 -8.41 3.07
CA GLY A 188 -0.45 -9.68 2.93
C GLY A 188 -1.33 -10.83 2.43
N THR A 189 -2.57 -10.94 2.92
CA THR A 189 -3.58 -11.88 2.40
C THR A 189 -3.83 -11.68 0.90
N HIS A 190 -4.02 -10.43 0.48
CA HIS A 190 -4.25 -10.10 -0.93
C HIS A 190 -3.04 -10.45 -1.81
N VAL A 191 -1.83 -10.07 -1.38
CA VAL A 191 -0.56 -10.38 -2.05
C VAL A 191 -0.36 -11.90 -2.18
N ALA A 192 -0.54 -12.64 -1.09
CA ALA A 192 -0.39 -14.09 -1.07
C ALA A 192 -1.39 -14.79 -2.01
N SER A 193 -2.63 -14.28 -2.11
CA SER A 193 -3.64 -14.82 -3.01
C SER A 193 -3.31 -14.60 -4.48
N ILE A 194 -2.80 -13.42 -4.86
CA ILE A 194 -2.30 -13.16 -6.23
C ILE A 194 -1.20 -14.16 -6.60
N ALA A 195 -0.25 -14.37 -5.69
CA ALA A 195 0.88 -15.25 -5.94
C ALA A 195 0.45 -16.72 -6.02
N ALA A 196 -0.33 -17.20 -5.05
CA ALA A 196 -0.51 -18.63 -4.84
C ALA A 196 -1.94 -19.06 -4.46
N GLY A 197 -2.97 -18.23 -4.60
CA GLY A 197 -4.34 -18.63 -4.29
C GLY A 197 -4.80 -19.83 -5.13
N THR A 198 -5.42 -20.84 -4.51
CA THR A 198 -5.89 -22.03 -5.24
C THR A 198 -7.10 -21.78 -6.12
N GLY A 199 -7.84 -20.70 -5.86
CA GLY A 199 -9.13 -20.42 -6.48
C GLY A 199 -10.26 -21.29 -5.92
N LEU A 200 -10.10 -21.85 -4.71
CA LEU A 200 -11.20 -22.53 -4.02
C LEU A 200 -12.29 -21.55 -3.57
N ALA A 201 -11.96 -20.27 -3.35
CA ALA A 201 -12.94 -19.24 -3.11
C ALA A 201 -13.55 -18.72 -4.42
N SER A 202 -12.72 -18.12 -5.29
CA SER A 202 -13.19 -17.63 -6.60
C SER A 202 -12.04 -17.42 -7.60
N TYR A 203 -11.03 -16.62 -7.23
CA TYR A 203 -9.94 -16.25 -8.12
C TYR A 203 -8.69 -17.06 -7.83
N LYS A 204 -8.05 -17.56 -8.89
CA LYS A 204 -6.84 -18.38 -8.81
C LYS A 204 -5.61 -17.49 -8.99
N GLY A 205 -4.63 -17.65 -8.11
CA GLY A 205 -3.33 -16.99 -8.22
C GLY A 205 -2.45 -17.60 -9.33
N VAL A 206 -1.29 -17.00 -9.55
CA VAL A 206 -0.37 -17.39 -10.64
C VAL A 206 0.24 -18.78 -10.43
N ALA A 207 0.60 -19.11 -9.19
CA ALA A 207 1.24 -20.36 -8.79
C ALA A 207 0.36 -21.15 -7.79
N PRO A 208 -0.81 -21.66 -8.21
CA PRO A 208 -1.78 -22.29 -7.33
C PRO A 208 -1.29 -23.61 -6.71
N GLY A 209 -0.17 -24.17 -7.17
CA GLY A 209 0.50 -25.34 -6.61
C GLY A 209 1.61 -25.02 -5.60
N ALA A 210 2.07 -23.77 -5.49
CA ALA A 210 3.20 -23.38 -4.63
C ALA A 210 2.83 -23.38 -3.15
N TYR A 211 3.78 -23.72 -2.29
CA TYR A 211 3.64 -23.55 -0.84
C TYR A 211 3.89 -22.09 -0.43
N LEU A 212 3.46 -21.72 0.78
CA LEU A 212 3.71 -20.41 1.38
C LEU A 212 4.50 -20.53 2.68
N ILE A 213 5.41 -19.59 2.91
CA ILE A 213 5.93 -19.24 4.25
C ILE A 213 5.64 -17.75 4.43
N VAL A 214 5.00 -17.37 5.53
CA VAL A 214 4.56 -15.99 5.75
C VAL A 214 5.23 -15.41 6.98
N VAL A 215 5.65 -14.15 6.87
CA VAL A 215 6.14 -13.34 7.99
C VAL A 215 5.25 -12.12 8.10
N LYS A 216 4.55 -11.99 9.23
CA LYS A 216 3.87 -10.75 9.61
C LYS A 216 4.87 -9.86 10.33
N THR A 217 5.04 -8.65 9.84
CA THR A 217 5.97 -7.67 10.44
C THR A 217 5.37 -6.27 10.48
N GLY A 218 5.95 -5.41 11.30
CA GLY A 218 5.57 -4.01 11.42
C GLY A 218 4.51 -3.74 12.49
N TYR A 219 3.96 -2.54 12.45
CA TYR A 219 3.02 -2.05 13.45
C TYR A 219 2.06 -1.02 12.86
N PRO A 220 0.85 -0.89 13.44
CA PRO A 220 -0.09 0.14 13.02
C PRO A 220 0.40 1.53 13.44
N ILE A 221 0.32 2.49 12.52
CA ILE A 221 0.50 3.91 12.78
C ILE A 221 -0.82 4.65 12.50
N CYS A 222 -0.90 5.93 12.88
CA CYS A 222 -2.06 6.76 12.59
C CYS A 222 -3.39 6.19 13.13
N GLY A 223 -3.34 5.57 14.31
CA GLY A 223 -4.50 4.92 14.92
C GLY A 223 -4.97 3.66 14.17
N GLY A 224 -4.11 3.03 13.38
CA GLY A 224 -4.42 1.83 12.59
C GLY A 224 -4.82 2.12 11.14
N LEU A 225 -4.72 3.37 10.68
CA LEU A 225 -5.02 3.73 9.28
C LEU A 225 -3.89 3.43 8.31
N LYS A 226 -2.66 3.30 8.81
CA LYS A 226 -1.45 2.99 8.02
C LYS A 226 -0.63 1.94 8.77
N TRP A 227 0.26 1.27 8.05
CA TRP A 227 1.10 0.20 8.56
C TRP A 227 2.55 0.44 8.17
N PHE A 228 3.45 0.47 9.16
CA PHE A 228 4.89 0.64 8.94
C PHE A 228 5.62 -0.65 9.27
N MET A 229 6.67 -0.95 8.50
CA MET A 229 7.53 -2.12 8.69
C MET A 229 8.96 -1.65 8.89
N GLU A 230 9.69 -2.32 9.75
CA GLU A 230 11.07 -1.97 10.11
C GLU A 230 12.06 -2.83 9.31
N GLU A 231 13.14 -2.22 8.82
CA GLU A 231 14.11 -2.88 7.94
C GLU A 231 14.80 -4.09 8.60
N ASP A 232 15.15 -3.98 9.89
CA ASP A 232 15.75 -5.08 10.66
C ASP A 232 14.81 -6.28 10.76
N LYS A 233 13.51 -6.02 10.95
CA LYS A 233 12.47 -7.04 11.03
C LYS A 233 12.21 -7.72 9.68
N ILE A 234 12.32 -6.97 8.59
CA ILE A 234 12.26 -7.52 7.23
C ILE A 234 13.46 -8.44 6.99
N LEU A 235 14.69 -8.01 7.33
CA LEU A 235 15.89 -8.83 7.19
C LEU A 235 15.81 -10.13 8.01
N ASP A 236 15.34 -10.03 9.25
CA ASP A 236 15.08 -11.19 10.10
C ASP A 236 14.06 -12.14 9.44
N GLY A 237 12.99 -11.59 8.86
CA GLY A 237 11.97 -12.34 8.12
C GLY A 237 12.53 -13.05 6.87
N ILE A 238 13.42 -12.40 6.12
CA ILE A 238 14.11 -13.01 4.97
C ILE A 238 14.94 -14.20 5.45
N SER A 239 15.75 -14.00 6.50
CA SER A 239 16.59 -15.06 7.09
C SER A 239 15.73 -16.26 7.51
N TYR A 240 14.63 -16.00 8.21
CA TYR A 240 13.67 -17.02 8.63
C TYR A 240 13.12 -17.83 7.44
N ILE A 241 12.67 -17.18 6.37
CA ILE A 241 12.13 -17.86 5.19
C ILE A 241 13.20 -18.73 4.52
N VAL A 242 14.42 -18.21 4.34
CA VAL A 242 15.53 -18.93 3.70
C VAL A 242 15.91 -20.16 4.52
N GLU A 243 16.06 -20.01 5.83
CA GLU A 243 16.40 -21.12 6.73
C GLU A 243 15.29 -22.16 6.75
N LYS A 244 14.02 -21.75 6.86
CA LYS A 244 12.88 -22.66 6.87
C LYS A 244 12.74 -23.41 5.55
N ALA A 245 12.92 -22.74 4.42
CA ALA A 245 12.90 -23.38 3.11
C ALA A 245 14.04 -24.40 2.98
N ARG A 246 15.25 -24.06 3.45
CA ARG A 246 16.42 -24.96 3.47
C ARG A 246 16.17 -26.19 4.34
N GLU A 247 15.59 -26.03 5.54
CA GLU A 247 15.19 -27.14 6.42
C GLU A 247 14.21 -28.11 5.73
N LEU A 248 13.32 -27.58 4.89
CA LEU A 248 12.31 -28.35 4.16
C LEU A 248 12.80 -28.87 2.81
N GLY A 249 14.04 -28.56 2.41
CA GLY A 249 14.60 -28.94 1.11
C GLY A 249 13.91 -28.26 -0.09
N LEU A 250 13.33 -27.08 0.14
CA LEU A 250 12.60 -26.29 -0.86
C LEU A 250 13.42 -25.07 -1.30
N ARG A 251 13.16 -24.58 -2.52
CA ARG A 251 13.74 -23.34 -3.04
C ARG A 251 12.80 -22.16 -2.78
N PRO A 252 13.23 -21.13 -2.03
CA PRO A 252 12.40 -19.97 -1.76
C PRO A 252 12.44 -18.94 -2.90
N ILE A 253 11.28 -18.39 -3.20
CA ILE A 253 11.09 -17.13 -3.93
C ILE A 253 10.47 -16.16 -2.93
N ILE A 254 11.07 -15.00 -2.68
CA ILE A 254 10.62 -14.07 -1.65
C ILE A 254 10.02 -12.82 -2.31
N ASN A 255 8.75 -12.57 -2.03
CA ASN A 255 8.07 -11.37 -2.47
C ASN A 255 8.09 -10.30 -1.37
N LEU A 256 8.54 -9.11 -1.73
CA LEU A 256 8.52 -7.90 -0.89
C LEU A 256 7.61 -6.86 -1.54
N SER A 257 6.33 -6.86 -1.14
CA SER A 257 5.36 -5.85 -1.57
C SER A 257 5.43 -4.61 -0.68
N LEU A 258 6.65 -4.14 -0.43
CA LEU A 258 6.99 -3.07 0.51
C LEU A 258 8.18 -2.29 -0.03
N GLY A 259 8.43 -1.14 0.57
CA GLY A 259 9.60 -0.34 0.27
C GLY A 259 9.70 0.92 1.12
N SER A 260 10.85 1.57 1.03
CA SER A 260 11.20 2.83 1.64
C SER A 260 11.68 3.84 0.58
N ASP A 261 11.42 5.11 0.83
CA ASP A 261 12.01 6.22 0.07
C ASP A 261 13.28 6.76 0.77
N ASN A 262 13.68 6.15 1.88
CA ASN A 262 14.91 6.48 2.59
C ASN A 262 16.07 5.61 2.07
N GLY A 263 17.24 6.24 1.89
CA GLY A 263 18.48 5.62 1.41
C GLY A 263 18.90 6.07 0.02
N SER A 264 19.97 5.47 -0.50
CA SER A 264 20.67 5.95 -1.69
C SER A 264 20.08 5.52 -3.04
N HIS A 265 19.16 4.55 -3.06
CA HIS A 265 18.53 4.01 -4.27
C HIS A 265 19.52 3.46 -5.32
N ASP A 266 20.68 2.96 -4.90
CA ASP A 266 21.78 2.53 -5.78
C ASP A 266 22.26 1.09 -5.54
N GLY A 267 21.53 0.32 -4.71
CA GLY A 267 21.83 -1.08 -4.42
C GLY A 267 22.86 -1.29 -3.31
N HIS A 268 23.19 -0.28 -2.50
CA HIS A 268 24.22 -0.39 -1.45
C HIS A 268 23.70 -0.32 -0.01
N THR A 269 22.39 -0.12 0.20
CA THR A 269 21.84 -0.19 1.55
C THR A 269 22.00 -1.61 2.13
N PRO A 270 22.01 -1.78 3.47
CA PRO A 270 22.22 -3.09 4.08
C PRO A 270 21.25 -4.17 3.59
N LEU A 271 19.96 -3.86 3.45
CA LEU A 271 18.97 -4.83 2.98
C LEU A 271 19.17 -5.20 1.50
N GLU A 272 19.53 -4.24 0.65
CA GLU A 272 19.83 -4.52 -0.77
C GLU A 272 21.04 -5.44 -0.94
N LYS A 273 22.11 -5.20 -0.16
CA LYS A 273 23.29 -6.08 -0.13
C LYS A 273 22.94 -7.49 0.35
N ALA A 274 22.04 -7.61 1.32
CA ALA A 274 21.57 -8.90 1.80
C ALA A 274 20.77 -9.65 0.72
N ILE A 275 19.90 -8.95 -0.01
CA ILE A 275 19.17 -9.48 -1.16
C ILE A 275 20.16 -9.97 -2.23
N ASP A 276 21.09 -9.12 -2.68
CA ASP A 276 22.06 -9.47 -3.72
C ASP A 276 22.89 -10.72 -3.36
N LYS A 277 23.32 -10.81 -2.09
CA LYS A 277 24.06 -11.96 -1.58
C LYS A 277 23.22 -13.24 -1.58
N LEU A 278 21.96 -13.17 -1.14
CA LEU A 278 21.07 -14.32 -1.12
C LEU A 278 20.66 -14.74 -2.54
N THR A 279 20.58 -13.80 -3.48
CA THR A 279 20.40 -14.12 -4.90
C THR A 279 21.58 -14.92 -5.45
N ASP A 280 22.81 -14.58 -5.09
CA ASP A 280 23.99 -15.38 -5.46
C ASP A 280 23.96 -16.80 -4.87
N GLU A 281 23.25 -17.00 -3.75
CA GLU A 281 23.01 -18.31 -3.14
C GLU A 281 21.80 -19.06 -3.74
N GLY A 282 21.12 -18.47 -4.74
CA GLY A 282 20.03 -19.08 -5.49
C GLY A 282 18.62 -18.81 -4.94
N VAL A 283 18.46 -17.85 -4.03
CA VAL A 283 17.15 -17.30 -3.64
C VAL A 283 16.68 -16.34 -4.73
N ILE A 284 15.40 -16.34 -5.07
CA ILE A 284 14.85 -15.35 -6.02
C ILE A 284 14.07 -14.32 -5.21
N PHE A 285 14.28 -13.03 -5.47
CA PHE A 285 13.47 -11.96 -4.91
C PHE A 285 12.53 -11.41 -5.97
N VAL A 286 11.42 -10.82 -5.51
CA VAL A 286 10.53 -10.00 -6.34
C VAL A 286 10.10 -8.84 -5.45
N VAL A 287 10.53 -7.64 -5.79
CA VAL A 287 10.29 -6.44 -4.97
C VAL A 287 9.43 -5.46 -5.75
N ALA A 288 8.42 -4.89 -5.10
CA ALA A 288 7.59 -3.86 -5.72
C ALA A 288 8.42 -2.60 -5.99
N ALA A 289 8.23 -1.96 -7.15
CA ALA A 289 8.98 -0.76 -7.51
C ALA A 289 8.65 0.47 -6.64
N GLY A 290 7.57 0.45 -5.86
CA GLY A 290 7.10 1.58 -5.07
C GLY A 290 6.03 2.41 -5.80
N ASN A 291 5.39 3.32 -5.05
CA ASN A 291 4.23 4.10 -5.49
C ASN A 291 4.47 5.62 -5.41
N SER A 292 5.72 6.06 -5.22
CA SER A 292 6.06 7.44 -4.84
C SER A 292 6.32 8.39 -6.02
N ALA A 293 6.21 7.91 -7.27
CA ALA A 293 6.60 8.68 -8.47
C ALA A 293 5.94 10.07 -8.55
N SER A 294 4.65 10.16 -8.25
CA SER A 294 3.90 11.43 -8.31
C SER A 294 3.95 12.25 -7.01
N ASP A 295 4.63 11.77 -5.97
CA ASP A 295 4.55 12.37 -4.63
C ASP A 295 5.48 13.56 -4.45
N ARG A 296 6.38 13.82 -5.42
CA ARG A 296 7.37 14.92 -5.39
C ARG A 296 8.31 14.82 -4.18
N ILE A 297 8.63 13.60 -3.79
CA ILE A 297 9.53 13.26 -2.70
C ILE A 297 10.99 13.15 -3.14
N HIS A 298 11.27 13.28 -4.44
CA HIS A 298 12.63 13.24 -5.01
C HIS A 298 13.01 14.60 -5.59
N SER A 299 14.25 15.03 -5.33
CA SER A 299 14.88 16.15 -6.01
C SER A 299 16.30 15.82 -6.45
N MET A 300 16.76 16.45 -7.52
CA MET A 300 18.12 16.28 -8.03
C MET A 300 18.65 17.58 -8.65
N GLY A 301 19.98 17.69 -8.72
CA GLY A 301 20.65 18.83 -9.35
C GLY A 301 22.09 18.48 -9.72
N ASP A 302 22.84 19.50 -10.15
CA ASP A 302 24.26 19.38 -10.47
C ASP A 302 25.03 20.55 -9.84
N LEU A 303 25.85 20.26 -8.82
CA LEU A 303 26.63 21.27 -8.10
C LEU A 303 27.71 21.93 -8.97
N ALA A 304 28.10 21.31 -10.08
CA ALA A 304 29.03 21.93 -11.04
C ALA A 304 28.36 23.07 -11.83
N VAL A 305 27.02 23.06 -11.91
CA VAL A 305 26.21 24.10 -12.57
C VAL A 305 25.74 25.16 -11.57
N THR A 306 25.32 24.72 -10.39
CA THR A 306 24.86 25.61 -9.32
C THR A 306 25.68 25.43 -8.07
N SER A 307 26.66 26.33 -7.89
CA SER A 307 27.63 26.33 -6.81
C SER A 307 27.04 26.45 -5.40
N GLU A 308 25.74 26.69 -5.25
CA GLU A 308 25.02 26.65 -3.99
C GLU A 308 23.55 26.33 -4.27
N VAL A 309 22.95 25.45 -3.47
CA VAL A 309 21.53 25.11 -3.60
C VAL A 309 20.84 25.12 -2.25
N GLU A 310 19.68 25.79 -2.18
CA GLU A 310 18.74 25.72 -1.05
C GLU A 310 17.53 24.87 -1.49
N VAL A 311 17.55 23.59 -1.15
CA VAL A 311 16.44 22.68 -1.44
C VAL A 311 15.45 22.70 -0.30
N ARG A 312 14.19 23.01 -0.62
CA ARG A 312 13.14 23.22 0.39
C ARG A 312 12.05 22.18 0.26
N TRP A 313 11.44 21.84 1.40
CA TRP A 313 10.27 20.96 1.45
C TRP A 313 9.23 21.48 2.43
N ILE A 314 8.05 20.87 2.35
CA ILE A 314 6.99 21.04 3.33
C ILE A 314 6.62 19.68 3.93
N LEU A 315 6.35 19.68 5.23
CA LEU A 315 5.79 18.54 5.94
C LEU A 315 4.27 18.70 6.05
N GLN A 316 3.61 17.61 6.38
CA GLN A 316 2.17 17.59 6.60
C GLN A 316 1.87 17.77 8.09
N PRO A 317 0.65 18.21 8.45
CA PRO A 317 0.24 18.25 9.85
C PRO A 317 0.36 16.88 10.53
N ALA A 318 0.55 16.87 11.85
CA ALA A 318 0.68 15.65 12.64
C ALA A 318 1.87 14.74 12.24
N THR A 319 2.91 15.31 11.65
CA THR A 319 4.20 14.64 11.39
C THR A 319 5.08 14.81 12.63
N LYS A 320 5.66 13.72 13.13
CA LYS A 320 6.59 13.75 14.28
C LYS A 320 8.02 13.45 13.88
N GLU A 321 8.20 12.77 12.76
CA GLU A 321 9.49 12.33 12.26
C GLU A 321 9.55 12.43 10.73
N PHE A 322 10.69 12.87 10.22
CA PHE A 322 11.02 12.70 8.81
C PHE A 322 12.49 12.29 8.65
N ASP A 323 12.72 11.57 7.57
CA ASP A 323 14.04 11.18 7.09
C ASP A 323 14.32 11.90 5.77
N LEU A 324 15.56 12.35 5.61
CA LEU A 324 16.07 12.96 4.39
C LEU A 324 17.38 12.24 4.03
N SER A 325 17.43 11.68 2.82
CA SER A 325 18.67 11.22 2.22
C SER A 325 19.17 12.29 1.25
N TYR A 326 20.47 12.55 1.25
CA TYR A 326 21.14 13.41 0.28
C TYR A 326 22.41 12.73 -0.23
N VAL A 327 22.36 12.32 -1.49
CA VAL A 327 23.38 11.49 -2.13
C VAL A 327 24.20 12.31 -3.11
N THR A 328 25.52 12.19 -3.03
CA THR A 328 26.49 12.77 -3.96
C THR A 328 27.36 11.69 -4.60
N GLU A 329 28.08 12.04 -5.66
CA GLU A 329 29.17 11.23 -6.22
C GLU A 329 30.25 10.96 -5.15
N PRO A 330 31.00 9.85 -5.25
CA PRO A 330 31.87 9.37 -4.16
C PRO A 330 33.08 10.28 -3.88
N ASP A 331 33.56 10.98 -4.90
CA ASP A 331 34.70 11.89 -4.84
C ASP A 331 34.33 13.35 -4.55
N ASP A 332 33.03 13.67 -4.54
CA ASP A 332 32.55 15.01 -4.24
C ASP A 332 32.59 15.25 -2.72
N GLU A 333 33.14 16.40 -2.34
CA GLU A 333 33.14 16.90 -0.97
C GLU A 333 32.26 18.15 -0.92
N VAL A 334 31.29 18.13 -0.01
CA VAL A 334 30.31 19.19 0.15
C VAL A 334 30.22 19.62 1.61
N ARG A 335 29.86 20.88 1.82
CA ARG A 335 29.36 21.38 3.10
C ARG A 335 27.84 21.28 3.06
N PHE A 336 27.30 20.46 3.95
CA PHE A 336 25.87 20.31 4.15
C PHE A 336 25.43 21.09 5.38
N SER A 337 24.31 21.81 5.29
CA SER A 337 23.66 22.45 6.44
C SER A 337 22.15 22.29 6.37
N LEU A 338 21.53 21.95 7.51
CA LEU A 338 20.09 21.82 7.65
C LEU A 338 19.50 23.11 8.25
N LYS A 339 18.68 23.81 7.49
CA LYS A 339 17.83 24.90 7.99
C LYS A 339 16.56 24.32 8.60
N THR A 340 16.35 24.64 9.86
CA THR A 340 15.14 24.29 10.61
C THR A 340 14.36 25.56 10.98
N PRO A 341 13.10 25.43 11.42
CA PRO A 341 12.33 26.54 11.97
C PRO A 341 12.97 27.23 13.20
N TYR A 342 13.92 26.57 13.86
CA TYR A 342 14.58 27.06 15.08
C TYR A 342 16.01 27.56 14.85
N GLY A 343 16.54 27.44 13.63
CA GLY A 343 17.91 27.82 13.27
C GLY A 343 18.58 26.83 12.33
N VAL A 344 19.85 27.05 12.04
CA VAL A 344 20.65 26.23 11.11
C VAL A 344 21.56 25.29 11.90
N VAL A 345 21.68 24.05 11.43
CA VAL A 345 22.58 23.02 11.93
C VAL A 345 23.56 22.66 10.82
N GLU A 346 24.86 22.74 11.11
CA GLU A 346 25.91 22.32 10.19
C GLU A 346 26.05 20.79 10.21
N GLY A 347 26.07 20.15 9.05
CA GLY A 347 26.28 18.71 8.91
C GLY A 347 27.71 18.32 9.22
N ARG A 348 27.87 17.21 9.95
CA ARG A 348 29.15 16.50 10.13
C ARG A 348 28.88 15.01 10.04
N GLU A 349 29.92 14.23 9.78
CA GLU A 349 29.80 12.81 9.42
C GLU A 349 28.98 11.98 10.40
N VAL A 350 29.12 12.19 11.71
CA VAL A 350 28.27 11.54 12.73
C VAL A 350 28.04 12.52 13.86
N GLU A 351 26.84 13.09 13.96
CA GLU A 351 26.49 14.03 15.03
C GLU A 351 25.03 13.91 15.46
N ASN A 352 24.79 14.23 16.73
CA ASN A 352 23.46 14.36 17.28
C ASN A 352 23.25 15.79 17.77
N TYR A 353 22.24 16.45 17.23
CA TYR A 353 21.91 17.83 17.57
C TYR A 353 20.59 17.91 18.34
N ARG A 354 20.50 18.91 19.22
CA ARG A 354 19.24 19.38 19.79
C ARG A 354 19.11 20.87 19.53
N ILE A 355 18.06 21.25 18.82
CA ILE A 355 17.76 22.66 18.53
C ILE A 355 16.26 22.91 18.70
N GLY A 356 15.91 23.85 19.57
CA GLY A 356 14.52 24.05 19.97
C GLY A 356 13.89 22.75 20.45
N ASN A 357 12.88 22.28 19.72
CA ASN A 357 12.11 21.08 20.00
C ASN A 357 12.50 19.88 19.12
N LEU A 358 13.66 19.92 18.48
CA LEU A 358 14.10 18.90 17.54
C LEU A 358 15.24 18.07 18.12
N ALA A 359 15.18 16.76 17.92
CA ALA A 359 16.32 15.85 17.97
C ALA A 359 16.70 15.49 16.54
N ILE A 360 17.94 15.76 16.15
CA ILE A 360 18.42 15.56 14.78
C ILE A 360 19.61 14.61 14.84
N ASN A 361 19.56 13.54 14.06
CA ASN A 361 20.70 12.66 13.79
C ASN A 361 21.16 12.88 12.35
N ILE A 362 22.46 13.06 12.15
CA ILE A 362 23.09 13.14 10.83
C ILE A 362 24.17 12.08 10.77
N THR A 363 24.10 11.25 9.75
CA THR A 363 25.09 10.20 9.45
C THR A 363 25.53 10.33 7.99
N LEU A 364 26.84 10.30 7.73
CA LEU A 364 27.41 10.21 6.39
C LEU A 364 27.87 8.78 6.13
N ASN A 365 27.14 8.09 5.27
CA ASN A 365 27.53 6.78 4.76
C ASN A 365 28.32 6.95 3.47
N SER A 366 29.39 6.17 3.30
CA SER A 366 30.20 6.17 2.08
C SER A 366 30.13 4.80 1.41
N TYR A 367 29.79 4.81 0.13
CA TYR A 367 29.68 3.66 -0.75
C TYR A 367 30.60 3.85 -1.96
N ASP A 368 30.89 2.76 -2.68
CA ASP A 368 31.69 2.84 -3.91
C ASP A 368 30.99 3.69 -5.00
N SER A 369 29.67 3.80 -4.94
CA SER A 369 28.81 4.56 -5.86
C SER A 369 28.58 6.01 -5.46
N GLY A 370 28.88 6.41 -4.23
CA GLY A 370 28.46 7.71 -3.73
C GLY A 370 28.57 7.86 -2.22
N ARG A 371 28.24 9.06 -1.75
CA ARG A 371 28.11 9.36 -0.31
C ARG A 371 26.68 9.72 -0.02
N ASP A 372 26.10 9.15 1.03
CA ASP A 372 24.73 9.38 1.45
C ASP A 372 24.72 10.06 2.82
N TRP A 373 24.26 11.30 2.85
CA TRP A 373 23.92 11.99 4.09
C TRP A 373 22.51 11.56 4.48
N GLU A 374 22.41 10.73 5.51
CA GLU A 374 21.16 10.32 6.12
C GLU A 374 20.86 11.24 7.31
N ILE A 375 19.71 11.90 7.27
CA ILE A 375 19.27 12.84 8.29
C ILE A 375 17.91 12.39 8.82
N THR A 376 17.85 12.05 10.10
CA THR A 376 16.59 11.80 10.80
C THR A 376 16.28 12.96 11.73
N VAL A 377 15.10 13.55 11.59
CA VAL A 377 14.62 14.63 12.46
C VAL A 377 13.37 14.19 13.20
N ARG A 378 13.43 14.21 14.54
CA ARG A 378 12.34 13.86 15.44
C ARG A 378 11.91 15.05 16.28
N SER A 379 10.61 15.21 16.45
CA SER A 379 10.04 16.12 17.45
C SER A 379 10.22 15.54 18.85
N VAL A 380 10.70 16.36 19.79
CA VAL A 380 10.77 15.99 21.21
C VAL A 380 9.39 16.08 21.87
N GLU A 381 8.58 17.07 21.48
CA GLU A 381 7.22 17.29 21.98
C GLU A 381 6.27 17.77 20.87
N GLY A 382 5.08 17.17 20.74
CA GLY A 382 4.12 17.59 19.71
C GLY A 382 4.60 17.35 18.28
N ASP A 383 4.07 18.13 17.33
CA ASP A 383 4.29 17.91 15.89
C ASP A 383 5.42 18.80 15.34
N LEU A 384 6.08 18.32 14.30
CA LEU A 384 7.03 19.10 13.52
C LEU A 384 6.32 20.25 12.79
N PRO A 385 6.94 21.45 12.72
CA PRO A 385 6.39 22.53 11.90
C PRO A 385 6.26 22.13 10.44
N THR A 386 5.19 22.56 9.76
CA THR A 386 4.93 22.18 8.37
C THR A 386 5.83 22.88 7.35
N HIS A 387 6.49 23.97 7.75
CA HIS A 387 7.32 24.84 6.91
C HIS A 387 8.58 25.27 7.64
N GLY A 388 9.53 25.89 6.92
CA GLY A 388 10.78 26.41 7.47
C GLY A 388 11.95 25.44 7.36
N TRP A 389 11.81 24.42 6.51
CA TRP A 389 12.83 23.41 6.27
C TRP A 389 13.56 23.64 4.96
N ALA A 390 14.88 23.54 4.99
CA ALA A 390 15.70 23.47 3.80
C ALA A 390 17.00 22.73 4.08
N MET A 391 17.59 22.12 3.06
CA MET A 391 19.01 21.77 3.07
C MET A 391 19.75 22.80 2.21
N MET A 392 20.91 23.20 2.70
CA MET A 392 21.84 24.08 2.00
C MET A 392 23.07 23.26 1.71
N VAL A 393 23.49 23.22 0.45
CA VAL A 393 24.66 22.46 0.03
C VAL A 393 25.60 23.34 -0.77
N GLU A 394 26.86 23.36 -0.34
CA GLU A 394 27.95 24.09 -0.98
C GLU A 394 29.08 23.11 -1.36
N PRO A 395 29.63 23.17 -2.58
CA PRO A 395 30.77 22.36 -2.96
C PRO A 395 32.05 22.82 -2.26
N ILE A 396 32.78 21.88 -1.68
CA ILE A 396 34.16 22.07 -1.21
C ILE A 396 35.13 21.63 -2.31
N LYS A 397 34.86 20.46 -2.90
CA LYS A 397 35.64 19.87 -3.98
C LYS A 397 34.71 19.03 -4.86
N LEU A 398 34.75 19.26 -6.17
CA LEU A 398 33.95 18.53 -7.15
C LEU A 398 34.86 17.82 -8.15
N ASN A 399 34.42 16.67 -8.65
CA ASN A 399 35.14 15.92 -9.67
C ASN A 399 34.33 15.80 -10.98
N GLY A 400 34.27 16.88 -11.75
CA GLY A 400 33.56 16.90 -13.04
C GLY A 400 32.07 17.25 -12.87
N THR A 401 31.19 16.41 -13.42
CA THR A 401 29.74 16.52 -13.17
C THR A 401 29.45 16.09 -11.73
N ALA A 402 28.74 16.92 -10.98
CA ALA A 402 28.50 16.72 -9.55
C ALA A 402 27.00 16.54 -9.31
N VAL A 403 26.46 15.47 -9.91
CA VAL A 403 25.03 15.15 -9.81
C VAL A 403 24.74 14.70 -8.39
N TRP A 404 23.67 15.23 -7.82
CA TRP A 404 23.19 14.83 -6.51
C TRP A 404 21.72 14.50 -6.56
N HIS A 405 21.31 13.65 -5.63
CA HIS A 405 19.93 13.24 -5.45
C HIS A 405 19.52 13.43 -3.99
N SER A 406 18.23 13.66 -3.75
CA SER A 406 17.68 13.71 -2.41
C SER A 406 16.28 13.16 -2.38
N TRP A 407 15.99 12.38 -1.34
CA TRP A 407 14.69 11.81 -1.07
C TRP A 407 14.23 12.17 0.34
N ILE A 408 12.93 12.34 0.51
CA ILE A 408 12.32 12.64 1.81
C ILE A 408 11.18 11.69 2.10
N SER A 409 11.13 11.19 3.34
CA SER A 409 10.05 10.35 3.86
C SER A 409 9.61 10.85 5.23
N SER A 410 8.35 10.62 5.62
CA SER A 410 7.87 11.00 6.95
C SER A 410 6.85 10.03 7.52
N ASP A 411 6.60 10.14 8.83
CA ASP A 411 5.57 9.37 9.54
C ASP A 411 4.15 9.94 9.35
N THR A 412 3.93 10.80 8.36
CA THR A 412 2.67 11.54 8.23
C THR A 412 1.44 10.63 8.09
N CYS A 413 0.38 11.01 8.81
CA CYS A 413 -0.95 10.39 8.68
C CYS A 413 -1.80 10.98 7.55
N SER A 414 -1.31 12.00 6.86
CA SER A 414 -2.02 12.62 5.74
C SER A 414 -2.01 11.70 4.51
N ILE A 415 -3.05 11.86 3.67
CA ILE A 415 -3.10 11.25 2.34
C ILE A 415 -2.05 11.92 1.43
N ARG A 416 -1.88 13.23 1.58
CA ARG A 416 -0.78 13.94 0.90
C ARG A 416 0.49 13.67 1.70
N ARG A 417 1.61 13.45 1.00
CA ARG A 417 2.91 13.27 1.63
C ARG A 417 3.66 14.59 1.82
N GLU A 418 4.70 14.54 2.64
CA GLU A 418 5.86 15.43 2.54
C GLU A 418 6.31 15.58 1.08
N ARG A 419 6.79 16.76 0.71
CA ARG A 419 7.22 17.00 -0.67
C ARG A 419 8.22 18.13 -0.77
N PHE A 420 9.11 18.00 -1.73
CA PHE A 420 9.92 19.12 -2.19
C PHE A 420 9.05 20.18 -2.88
N ILE A 421 9.41 21.44 -2.68
CA ILE A 421 8.83 22.60 -3.36
C ILE A 421 9.81 23.10 -4.41
N SER A 422 9.30 23.73 -5.48
CA SER A 422 10.16 24.24 -6.54
C SER A 422 11.13 25.31 -6.02
N GLY A 423 12.35 25.30 -6.55
CA GLY A 423 13.42 26.23 -6.22
C GLY A 423 14.39 26.39 -7.38
N ASN A 424 15.47 27.13 -7.14
CA ASN A 424 16.52 27.35 -8.14
C ASN A 424 17.64 26.33 -7.94
N GLY A 425 18.21 25.82 -9.04
CA GLY A 425 19.36 24.91 -9.00
C GLY A 425 19.04 23.43 -8.78
N TYR A 426 17.76 23.05 -8.81
CA TYR A 426 17.35 21.65 -8.76
C TYR A 426 16.02 21.41 -9.46
N ASN A 427 15.79 20.15 -9.82
CA ASN A 427 14.56 19.65 -10.37
C ASN A 427 13.90 18.67 -9.41
N ILE A 428 12.56 18.63 -9.45
CA ILE A 428 11.75 17.62 -8.79
C ILE A 428 11.22 16.73 -9.92
N THR A 429 11.51 15.43 -9.86
CA THR A 429 11.21 14.50 -10.95
C THR A 429 10.47 13.28 -10.42
N GLU A 430 9.74 12.62 -11.32
CA GLU A 430 9.07 11.34 -11.07
C GLU A 430 10.04 10.17 -11.32
N SER A 431 11.17 10.43 -12.00
CA SER A 431 12.25 9.46 -12.19
C SER A 431 13.02 9.23 -10.89
N TYR A 432 13.76 8.12 -10.79
CA TYR A 432 14.57 7.78 -9.60
C TYR A 432 13.74 7.58 -8.31
N THR A 433 12.48 7.17 -8.45
CA THR A 433 11.56 6.89 -7.34
C THR A 433 11.30 5.41 -7.13
N VAL A 434 12.14 4.53 -7.72
CA VAL A 434 12.12 3.10 -7.43
C VAL A 434 12.56 2.92 -5.98
N THR A 435 11.70 2.33 -5.16
CA THR A 435 11.86 2.25 -3.71
C THR A 435 13.05 1.37 -3.30
N VAL A 436 13.67 1.64 -2.14
CA VAL A 436 14.58 0.70 -1.48
C VAL A 436 13.74 -0.39 -0.81
N PRO A 437 14.03 -1.70 -0.98
CA PRO A 437 15.24 -2.27 -1.57
C PRO A 437 15.07 -2.77 -3.02
N ALA A 438 14.08 -2.27 -3.78
CA ALA A 438 13.85 -2.68 -5.17
C ALA A 438 14.98 -2.25 -6.13
N THR A 439 15.87 -1.36 -5.67
CA THR A 439 17.10 -0.96 -6.36
C THR A 439 18.29 -1.91 -6.13
N ALA A 440 18.12 -3.00 -5.38
CA ALA A 440 19.10 -4.08 -5.30
C ALA A 440 19.44 -4.62 -6.71
N LYS A 441 20.73 -4.88 -6.96
CA LYS A 441 21.23 -5.13 -8.32
C LYS A 441 20.83 -6.51 -8.86
N LYS A 442 20.45 -7.43 -7.98
CA LYS A 442 20.08 -8.81 -8.27
C LYS A 442 18.73 -9.19 -7.65
N ALA A 443 17.88 -8.20 -7.35
CA ALA A 443 16.50 -8.45 -6.98
C ALA A 443 15.69 -9.02 -8.14
#